data_AF-B4WH02-F1
#
_entry.id   AF-B4WH02-F1
#
_cell.length_a   1.000
_cell.length_b   1.000
_cell.length_c   1.000
_cell.angle_alpha   90.00
_cell.angle_beta   90.00
_cell.angle_gamma   90.00
#
_symmetry.space_group_name_H-M   'P 1'
#
loop_
_entity.id
_entity.type
_entity.pdbx_description
1 polymer ?
#
loop_
_entity_poly.entity_id
_entity_poly.type
_entity_poly.pdbx_seq_one_letter_code
_entity_poly.pdbx_strand_id
1 'polypeptide(L)'
;MLKPVLHAVQLFLKGATGKDRQAKHHLSEHLLRLQLAYDQLQLEHSDLEQKHSRLQQKQIDLTQRLSRNKTDTDELLSIADSEVDSLISENEDLQLRLRESETENSALKESNGSLLGRVAFLEQQLDIRSYQNGSAEHSSTESKSGAIDTNPFLGLEDSSDESTSLYTLPVDLSNLSIALVGGHETTYREVTEALKQYGLKRCIHVPPHSIASNSRNQIKDKISTCDLVVTITSYVDHSVARCVKQLKDAHMLGGGYIRVSCHGKSGLIREVLEYFSTSMQPSSVL
;
A
#
# COMPACT_ATOMS: atom_id res chain seq x y z
N MET A 1 -22.50 -47.87 -37.07
CA MET A 1 -23.46 -48.60 -37.92
C MET A 1 -23.05 -48.63 -39.41
N LEU A 2 -22.38 -47.61 -39.97
CA LEU A 2 -21.99 -47.60 -41.40
C LEU A 2 -20.80 -48.51 -41.77
N LYS A 3 -19.79 -48.64 -40.90
CA LYS A 3 -18.59 -49.47 -41.17
C LYS A 3 -18.91 -50.95 -41.53
N PRO A 4 -19.78 -51.66 -40.79
CA PRO A 4 -20.19 -53.03 -41.14
C PRO A 4 -20.89 -53.12 -42.50
N VAL A 5 -21.72 -52.12 -42.82
CA VAL A 5 -22.46 -52.06 -44.09
C VAL A 5 -21.51 -51.81 -45.26
N LEU A 6 -20.58 -50.86 -45.12
CA LEU A 6 -19.56 -50.60 -46.14
C LEU A 6 -18.67 -51.82 -46.38
N HIS A 7 -18.27 -52.52 -45.31
CA HIS A 7 -17.47 -53.73 -45.39
C HIS A 7 -18.21 -54.88 -46.07
N ALA A 8 -19.49 -55.08 -45.75
CA ALA A 8 -20.34 -56.08 -46.40
C ALA A 8 -20.51 -55.81 -47.91
N VAL A 9 -20.71 -54.55 -48.30
CA VAL A 9 -20.79 -54.14 -49.71
C VAL A 9 -19.45 -54.37 -50.42
N GLN A 10 -18.32 -54.10 -49.77
CA GLN A 10 -16.99 -54.32 -50.32
C GLN A 10 -16.67 -55.81 -50.53
N LEU A 11 -17.10 -56.68 -49.61
CA LEU A 11 -17.01 -58.14 -49.75
C LEU A 11 -17.92 -58.66 -50.88
N PHE A 12 -19.14 -58.13 -50.99
CA PHE A 12 -20.07 -58.47 -52.06
C PHE A 12 -19.53 -58.11 -53.45
N LEU A 13 -18.94 -56.93 -53.60
CA LEU A 13 -18.32 -56.48 -54.86
C LEU A 13 -17.10 -57.30 -55.27
N LYS A 14 -16.34 -57.85 -54.30
CA LYS A 14 -15.22 -58.77 -54.56
C LYS A 14 -15.68 -60.16 -55.01
N GLY A 15 -16.85 -60.63 -54.57
CA GLY A 15 -17.40 -61.94 -54.91
C GLY A 15 -18.21 -62.00 -56.21
N ALA A 16 -18.72 -60.87 -56.71
CA ALA A 16 -19.52 -60.84 -57.92
C ALA A 16 -18.67 -61.08 -59.19
N THR A 17 -18.89 -62.18 -59.91
CA THR A 17 -18.21 -62.49 -61.19
C THR A 17 -19.08 -62.08 -62.40
N GLY A 18 -18.60 -61.20 -63.29
CA GLY A 18 -19.35 -60.75 -64.47
C GLY A 18 -18.70 -59.55 -65.21
N LYS A 19 -19.12 -59.33 -66.48
CA LYS A 19 -18.52 -58.49 -67.55
C LYS A 19 -18.18 -57.02 -67.21
N ASP A 20 -18.58 -56.50 -66.05
CA ASP A 20 -18.50 -55.07 -65.72
C ASP A 20 -17.39 -54.75 -64.70
N ARG A 21 -16.14 -55.07 -65.07
CA ARG A 21 -14.96 -54.95 -64.20
C ARG A 21 -14.58 -53.50 -63.90
N GLN A 22 -14.79 -52.59 -64.86
CA GLN A 22 -14.44 -51.17 -64.72
C GLN A 22 -15.38 -50.45 -63.75
N ALA A 23 -16.70 -50.66 -63.85
CA ALA A 23 -17.67 -50.09 -62.93
C ALA A 23 -17.42 -50.55 -61.47
N LYS A 24 -17.04 -51.81 -61.28
CA LYS A 24 -16.66 -52.36 -59.97
C LYS A 24 -15.43 -51.68 -59.37
N HIS A 25 -14.37 -51.50 -60.18
CA HIS A 25 -13.17 -50.82 -59.72
C HIS A 25 -13.49 -49.38 -59.31
N HIS A 26 -14.23 -48.64 -60.14
CA HIS A 26 -14.64 -47.27 -59.83
C HIS A 26 -15.49 -47.18 -58.56
N LEU A 27 -16.44 -48.10 -58.37
CA LEU A 27 -17.29 -48.11 -57.18
C LEU A 27 -16.51 -48.51 -55.92
N SER A 28 -15.56 -49.45 -56.04
CA SER A 28 -14.68 -49.82 -54.92
C SER A 28 -13.76 -48.68 -54.48
N GLU A 29 -13.27 -47.88 -55.43
CA GLU A 29 -12.45 -46.70 -55.15
C GLU A 29 -13.29 -45.61 -54.47
N HIS A 30 -14.52 -45.39 -54.95
CA HIS A 30 -15.44 -44.45 -54.34
C HIS A 30 -15.82 -44.86 -52.91
N LEU A 31 -16.05 -46.15 -52.65
CA LEU A 31 -16.29 -46.66 -51.31
C LEU A 31 -15.09 -46.47 -50.38
N LEU A 32 -13.87 -46.68 -50.88
CA LEU A 32 -12.66 -46.44 -50.10
C LEU A 32 -12.51 -44.94 -49.74
N ARG A 33 -12.75 -44.04 -50.69
CA ARG A 33 -12.74 -42.60 -50.44
C ARG A 33 -13.79 -42.18 -49.42
N LEU A 34 -15.01 -42.73 -49.52
CA LEU A 34 -16.06 -42.50 -48.53
C LEU A 34 -15.69 -43.03 -47.15
N GLN A 35 -15.03 -44.20 -47.08
CA GLN A 35 -14.55 -44.75 -45.81
C GLN A 35 -13.52 -43.84 -45.15
N LEU A 36 -12.52 -43.38 -45.92
CA LEU A 36 -11.51 -42.45 -45.42
C LEU A 36 -12.12 -41.12 -44.96
N ALA A 37 -13.05 -40.56 -45.73
CA ALA A 37 -13.76 -39.34 -45.35
C ALA A 37 -14.58 -39.53 -44.06
N TYR A 38 -15.23 -40.68 -43.90
CA TYR A 38 -15.96 -41.01 -42.67
C TYR A 38 -15.03 -41.14 -41.47
N ASP A 39 -13.88 -41.81 -41.63
CA ASP A 39 -12.88 -41.93 -40.56
C ASP A 39 -12.31 -40.57 -40.15
N GLN A 40 -12.03 -39.70 -41.12
CA GLN A 40 -11.59 -38.34 -40.85
C GLN A 40 -12.65 -37.52 -40.12
N LEU A 41 -13.92 -37.57 -40.55
CA LEU A 41 -15.02 -36.90 -39.88
C LEU A 41 -15.22 -37.42 -38.44
N GLN A 42 -15.03 -38.73 -38.22
CA GLN A 42 -15.13 -39.33 -36.89
C GLN A 42 -14.02 -38.81 -35.95
N LEU A 43 -12.78 -38.63 -36.47
CA LEU A 43 -11.69 -38.03 -35.71
C LEU A 43 -11.97 -36.57 -35.37
N GLU A 44 -12.41 -35.78 -36.35
CA GLU A 44 -12.76 -34.37 -36.14
C GLU A 44 -13.90 -34.21 -35.13
N HIS A 45 -14.91 -35.09 -35.18
CA HIS A 45 -15.99 -35.09 -34.20
C HIS A 45 -15.46 -35.36 -32.78
N SER A 46 -14.56 -36.33 -32.61
CA SER A 46 -13.98 -36.65 -31.30
C SER A 46 -13.11 -35.52 -30.72
N ASP A 47 -12.33 -34.83 -31.57
CA ASP A 47 -11.55 -33.66 -31.15
C ASP A 47 -12.47 -32.49 -30.78
N LEU A 48 -13.55 -32.28 -31.55
CA LEU A 48 -14.54 -31.26 -31.25
C LEU A 48 -15.28 -31.54 -29.94
N GLU A 49 -15.66 -32.79 -29.67
CA GLU A 49 -16.24 -33.21 -28.39
C GLU A 49 -15.27 -32.94 -27.23
N GLN A 50 -13.99 -33.30 -27.38
CA GLN A 50 -13.00 -33.04 -26.36
C GLN A 50 -12.84 -31.53 -26.08
N LYS A 51 -12.82 -30.70 -27.14
CA LYS A 51 -12.78 -29.24 -27.01
C LYS A 51 -14.04 -28.70 -26.32
N HIS A 52 -15.21 -29.21 -26.68
CA HIS A 52 -16.47 -28.84 -26.05
C HIS A 52 -16.46 -29.17 -24.55
N SER A 53 -16.04 -30.38 -24.16
CA SER A 53 -15.92 -30.76 -22.75
C SER A 53 -14.94 -29.86 -21.98
N ARG A 54 -13.80 -29.49 -22.58
CA ARG A 54 -12.83 -28.56 -21.97
C ARG A 54 -13.42 -27.16 -21.80
N LEU A 55 -14.15 -26.66 -22.79
CA LEU A 55 -14.81 -25.35 -22.70
C LEU A 55 -15.92 -25.35 -21.65
N GLN A 56 -16.71 -26.43 -21.58
CA GLN A 56 -17.75 -26.59 -20.58
C GLN A 56 -17.17 -26.62 -19.15
N GLN A 57 -16.05 -27.34 -18.94
CA GLN A 57 -15.35 -27.32 -17.65
C GLN A 57 -14.82 -25.93 -17.29
N LYS A 58 -14.24 -25.20 -18.25
CA LYS A 58 -13.80 -23.80 -18.03
C LYS A 58 -14.97 -22.88 -17.71
N GLN A 59 -16.11 -23.05 -18.36
CA GLN A 59 -17.31 -22.27 -18.09
C GLN A 59 -17.76 -22.48 -16.64
N ILE A 60 -17.78 -23.74 -16.16
CA ILE A 60 -18.14 -24.08 -14.77
C ILE A 60 -17.14 -23.48 -13.76
N ASP A 61 -15.82 -23.56 -14.03
CA ASP A 61 -14.80 -22.95 -13.16
C ASP A 61 -14.96 -21.41 -13.11
N LEU A 62 -15.20 -20.77 -14.26
CA LEU A 62 -15.41 -19.33 -14.32
C LEU A 62 -16.69 -18.89 -13.61
N THR A 63 -17.80 -19.62 -13.76
CA THR A 63 -19.04 -19.28 -13.04
C THR A 63 -18.87 -19.46 -11.53
N GLN A 64 -18.15 -20.50 -11.09
CA GLN A 64 -17.83 -20.70 -9.68
C GLN A 64 -16.91 -19.61 -9.12
N ARG A 65 -15.90 -19.17 -9.88
CA ARG A 65 -15.04 -18.05 -9.47
C ARG A 65 -15.81 -16.75 -9.40
N LEU A 66 -16.72 -16.50 -10.33
CA LEU A 66 -17.57 -15.32 -10.31
C LEU A 66 -18.52 -15.33 -9.10
N SER A 67 -19.09 -16.48 -8.73
CA SER A 67 -19.95 -16.54 -7.54
C SER A 67 -19.17 -16.29 -6.25
N ARG A 68 -17.95 -16.85 -6.14
CA ARG A 68 -17.07 -16.60 -4.99
C ARG A 68 -16.62 -15.14 -4.90
N ASN A 69 -16.21 -14.55 -6.02
CA ASN A 69 -15.78 -13.16 -6.01
C ASN A 69 -16.94 -12.22 -5.65
N LYS A 70 -18.17 -12.52 -6.07
CA LYS A 70 -19.37 -11.77 -5.65
C LYS A 70 -19.61 -11.87 -4.15
N THR A 71 -19.51 -13.07 -3.57
CA THR A 71 -19.68 -13.22 -2.12
C THR A 71 -18.59 -12.48 -1.35
N ASP A 72 -17.34 -12.56 -1.81
CA ASP A 72 -16.21 -11.85 -1.19
C ASP A 72 -16.42 -10.32 -1.26
N THR A 73 -16.93 -9.79 -2.38
CA THR A 73 -17.22 -8.35 -2.50
C THR A 73 -18.37 -7.91 -1.60
N ASP A 74 -19.41 -8.74 -1.48
CA ASP A 74 -20.57 -8.44 -0.63
C ASP A 74 -20.18 -8.47 0.86
N GLU A 75 -19.31 -9.41 1.27
CA GLU A 75 -18.74 -9.48 2.62
C GLU A 75 -17.87 -8.26 2.93
N LEU A 76 -16.99 -7.85 2.01
CA LEU A 76 -16.16 -6.65 2.20
C LEU A 76 -16.98 -5.37 2.29
N LEU A 77 -18.05 -5.25 1.48
CA LEU A 77 -18.99 -4.13 1.58
C LEU A 77 -19.69 -4.12 2.94
N SER A 78 -20.19 -5.26 3.39
CA SER A 78 -20.84 -5.36 4.71
C SER A 78 -19.90 -4.99 5.85
N ILE A 79 -18.62 -5.36 5.78
CA ILE A 79 -17.62 -4.97 6.80
C ILE A 79 -17.40 -3.46 6.76
N ALA A 80 -17.19 -2.89 5.57
CA ALA A 80 -16.97 -1.46 5.41
C ALA A 80 -18.16 -0.63 5.91
N ASP A 81 -19.39 -1.03 5.59
CA ASP A 81 -20.60 -0.37 6.08
C ASP A 81 -20.67 -0.41 7.62
N SER A 82 -20.38 -1.57 8.23
CA SER A 82 -20.37 -1.70 9.69
C SER A 82 -19.28 -0.85 10.37
N GLU A 83 -18.11 -0.72 9.74
CA GLU A 83 -17.01 0.10 10.24
C GLU A 83 -17.36 1.59 10.15
N VAL A 84 -17.95 2.02 9.03
CA VAL A 84 -18.44 3.40 8.85
C VAL A 84 -19.49 3.75 9.90
N ASP A 85 -20.48 2.88 10.13
CA ASP A 85 -21.50 3.10 11.16
C ASP A 85 -20.88 3.22 12.56
N SER A 86 -19.89 2.36 12.88
CA SER A 86 -19.17 2.44 14.15
C SER A 86 -18.43 3.77 14.33
N LEU A 87 -17.72 4.24 13.29
CA LEU A 87 -16.99 5.50 13.31
C LEU A 87 -17.91 6.73 13.35
N ILE A 88 -19.10 6.65 12.74
CA ILE A 88 -20.12 7.68 12.85
C ILE A 88 -20.59 7.77 14.30
N SER A 89 -20.94 6.63 14.92
CA SER A 89 -21.38 6.62 16.32
C SER A 89 -20.31 7.13 17.29
N GLU A 90 -19.04 6.76 17.07
CA GLU A 90 -17.93 7.25 17.89
C GLU A 90 -17.71 8.76 17.72
N ASN A 91 -17.83 9.28 16.49
CA ASN A 91 -17.73 10.73 16.26
C ASN A 91 -18.88 11.50 16.92
N GLU A 92 -20.10 10.97 16.88
CA GLU A 92 -21.25 11.58 17.56
C GLU A 92 -21.02 11.64 19.07
N ASP A 93 -20.55 10.55 19.68
CA ASP A 93 -20.20 10.48 21.10
C ASP A 93 -19.08 11.48 21.47
N LEU A 94 -18.03 11.57 20.64
CA LEU A 94 -16.94 12.51 20.85
C LEU A 94 -17.40 13.97 20.74
N GLN A 95 -18.29 14.28 19.79
CA GLN A 95 -18.88 15.61 19.67
C GLN A 95 -19.74 15.98 20.88
N LEU A 96 -20.49 15.03 21.45
CA LEU A 96 -21.24 15.24 22.67
C LEU A 96 -20.32 15.55 23.85
N ARG A 97 -19.28 14.73 24.06
CA ARG A 97 -18.28 14.98 25.12
C ARG A 97 -17.55 16.31 24.97
N LEU A 98 -17.23 16.70 23.74
CA LEU A 98 -16.60 17.99 23.47
C LEU A 98 -17.51 19.14 23.89
N ARG A 99 -18.81 19.09 23.54
CA ARG A 99 -19.79 20.10 23.95
C ARG A 99 -19.94 20.17 25.46
N GLU A 100 -20.00 19.02 26.14
CA GLU A 100 -20.06 18.98 27.60
C GLU A 100 -18.83 19.67 28.21
N SER A 101 -17.63 19.32 27.76
CA SER A 101 -16.38 19.95 28.23
C SER A 101 -16.31 21.45 27.92
N GLU A 102 -16.82 21.90 26.78
CA GLU A 102 -16.91 23.32 26.43
C GLU A 102 -17.86 24.07 27.36
N THR A 103 -19.02 23.49 27.70
CA THR A 103 -19.95 24.10 28.65
C THR A 103 -19.34 24.20 30.04
N GLU A 104 -18.68 23.16 30.53
CA GLU A 104 -17.96 23.19 31.81
C GLU A 104 -16.85 24.25 31.83
N ASN A 105 -16.04 24.32 30.76
CA ASN A 105 -15.01 25.34 30.63
C ASN A 105 -15.59 26.76 30.61
N SER A 106 -16.74 26.96 29.98
CA SER A 106 -17.41 28.27 29.98
C SER A 106 -17.87 28.68 31.39
N ALA A 107 -18.44 27.73 32.14
CA ALA A 107 -18.87 27.96 33.52
C ALA A 107 -17.68 28.23 34.46
N LEU A 108 -16.57 27.49 34.30
CA LEU A 108 -15.34 27.72 35.05
C LEU A 108 -14.70 29.07 34.73
N LYS A 109 -14.72 29.50 33.46
CA LYS A 109 -14.24 30.83 33.07
C LYS A 109 -15.06 31.94 33.71
N GLU A 110 -16.39 31.80 33.76
CA GLU A 110 -17.28 32.76 34.42
C GLU A 110 -17.01 32.82 35.93
N SER A 111 -16.89 31.65 36.58
CA SER A 111 -16.55 31.54 38.01
C SER A 111 -15.19 32.17 38.34
N ASN A 112 -14.17 31.88 37.53
CA ASN A 112 -12.84 32.48 37.68
C ASN A 112 -12.88 34.00 37.48
N GLY A 113 -13.65 34.51 36.53
CA GLY A 113 -13.85 35.95 36.33
C GLY A 113 -14.48 36.62 37.55
N SER A 114 -15.49 36.00 38.15
CA SER A 114 -16.12 36.48 39.39
C SER A 114 -15.14 36.50 40.57
N LEU A 115 -14.34 35.44 40.74
CA LEU A 115 -13.30 35.39 41.77
C LEU A 115 -12.24 36.46 41.56
N LEU A 116 -11.78 36.67 40.33
CA LEU A 116 -10.83 37.73 39.98
C LEU A 116 -11.38 39.13 40.35
N GLY A 117 -12.65 39.40 40.02
CA GLY A 117 -13.29 40.65 40.40
C GLY A 117 -13.37 40.84 41.92
N ARG A 118 -13.64 39.76 42.67
CA ARG A 118 -13.67 39.79 44.13
C ARG A 118 -12.28 39.97 44.75
N VAL A 119 -11.25 39.35 44.19
CA VAL A 119 -9.84 39.55 44.60
C VAL A 119 -9.45 41.01 44.38
N ALA A 120 -9.67 41.56 43.18
CA ALA A 120 -9.36 42.96 42.88
C ALA A 120 -10.09 43.94 43.82
N PHE A 121 -11.35 43.68 44.15
CA PHE A 121 -12.11 44.50 45.11
C PHE A 121 -11.53 44.42 46.53
N LEU A 122 -11.14 43.22 46.98
CA LEU A 122 -10.53 43.04 48.30
C LEU A 122 -9.14 43.69 48.37
N GLU A 123 -8.34 43.58 47.31
CA GLU A 123 -7.05 44.28 47.19
C GLU A 123 -7.24 45.80 47.29
N GLN A 124 -8.21 46.37 46.57
CA GLN A 124 -8.53 47.79 46.66
C GLN A 124 -8.99 48.19 48.08
N GLN A 125 -9.81 47.36 48.75
CA GLN A 125 -10.19 47.63 50.13
C GLN A 125 -8.99 47.61 51.09
N LEU A 126 -8.07 46.65 50.92
CA LEU A 126 -6.86 46.56 51.73
C LEU A 126 -5.97 47.78 51.50
N ASP A 127 -5.81 48.23 50.26
CA ASP A 127 -5.09 49.46 49.94
C ASP A 127 -5.70 50.67 50.66
N ILE A 128 -7.01 50.88 50.54
CA ILE A 128 -7.70 51.99 51.23
C ILE A 128 -7.53 51.90 52.76
N ARG A 129 -7.63 50.70 53.34
CA ARG A 129 -7.40 50.49 54.77
C ARG A 129 -5.96 50.80 55.18
N SER A 130 -4.97 50.47 54.34
CA SER A 130 -3.57 50.79 54.60
C SER A 130 -3.34 52.30 54.69
N TYR A 131 -4.03 53.10 53.87
CA TYR A 131 -4.00 54.56 53.94
C TYR A 131 -4.73 55.11 55.18
N GLN A 132 -5.85 54.50 55.57
CA GLN A 132 -6.61 54.91 56.77
C GLN A 132 -5.89 54.55 58.08
N ASN A 133 -5.25 53.38 58.16
CA ASN A 133 -4.43 52.98 59.30
C ASN A 133 -3.05 53.66 59.33
N GLY A 134 -2.56 54.19 58.20
CA GLY A 134 -1.31 54.96 58.12
C GLY A 134 -1.36 56.33 58.82
N SER A 135 -2.52 56.78 59.30
CA SER A 135 -2.66 58.02 60.09
C SER A 135 -2.65 57.80 61.61
N ALA A 136 -2.48 56.55 62.08
CA ALA A 136 -2.40 56.24 63.50
C ALA A 136 -1.46 55.05 63.76
N GLU A 137 -0.15 55.23 63.54
CA GLU A 137 0.90 54.69 64.41
C GLU A 137 2.30 55.13 63.96
N HIS A 138 2.92 55.99 64.76
CA HIS A 138 4.37 55.96 64.95
C HIS A 138 4.68 54.72 65.81
N SER A 139 5.40 53.74 65.28
CA SER A 139 6.65 53.24 65.89
C SER A 139 7.18 52.00 65.16
N SER A 140 8.46 52.07 64.80
CA SER A 140 9.45 50.99 64.70
C SER A 140 8.94 49.56 64.46
N THR A 141 9.35 48.97 63.33
CA THR A 141 10.33 47.87 63.36
C THR A 141 10.81 47.52 61.96
N GLU A 142 12.13 47.36 61.87
CA GLU A 142 12.87 46.92 60.71
C GLU A 142 12.48 45.52 60.29
N SER A 143 12.42 45.26 58.99
CA SER A 143 12.95 44.05 58.34
C SER A 143 12.90 44.22 56.82
N LYS A 144 13.98 44.78 56.26
CA LYS A 144 14.26 44.66 54.82
C LYS A 144 14.78 43.25 54.56
N SER A 145 13.94 42.41 53.96
CA SER A 145 14.36 41.15 53.35
C SER A 145 13.71 40.99 51.98
N GLY A 146 14.53 40.66 50.98
CA GLY A 146 14.09 39.96 49.79
C GLY A 146 13.79 40.84 48.59
N ALA A 147 14.83 41.12 47.81
CA ALA A 147 14.69 41.39 46.39
C ALA A 147 14.13 40.16 45.69
N ILE A 148 12.99 40.29 45.00
CA ILE A 148 12.63 39.48 43.84
C ILE A 148 11.89 40.42 42.87
N ASP A 149 12.62 40.84 41.84
CA ASP A 149 12.08 41.41 40.62
C ASP A 149 11.24 40.35 39.90
N THR A 150 9.93 40.59 39.79
CA THR A 150 9.11 39.98 38.74
C THR A 150 8.18 41.04 38.17
N ASN A 151 8.65 41.73 37.14
CA ASN A 151 7.77 42.38 36.18
C ASN A 151 7.11 41.29 35.33
N PRO A 152 5.77 41.23 35.24
CA PRO A 152 5.09 40.56 34.16
C PRO A 152 4.92 41.52 32.97
N PHE A 153 4.76 40.93 31.78
CA PHE A 153 3.85 41.38 30.72
C PHE A 153 4.45 41.98 29.44
N LEU A 154 4.13 41.24 28.35
CA LEU A 154 3.99 41.54 26.92
C LEU A 154 5.22 41.70 25.99
N GLY A 155 5.24 40.79 25.02
CA GLY A 155 5.96 40.90 23.75
C GLY A 155 5.55 39.77 22.80
N LEU A 156 4.29 39.79 22.34
CA LEU A 156 3.87 39.08 21.13
C LEU A 156 4.49 39.83 19.94
N GLU A 157 5.55 39.28 19.35
CA GLU A 157 5.96 39.64 18.00
C GLU A 157 6.06 38.38 17.13
N ASP A 158 5.14 38.39 16.19
CA ASP A 158 5.02 37.61 14.97
C ASP A 158 6.31 37.74 14.13
N SER A 159 7.00 36.62 13.90
CA SER A 159 7.89 36.49 12.74
C SER A 159 8.06 35.01 12.39
N SER A 160 7.44 34.69 11.27
CA SER A 160 7.84 33.67 10.30
C SER A 160 9.32 33.26 10.38
N ASP A 161 9.56 32.00 10.73
CA ASP A 161 10.34 31.03 9.94
C ASP A 161 10.66 29.81 10.81
N GLU A 162 9.67 28.90 10.93
CA GLU A 162 9.92 27.52 11.36
C GLU A 162 10.74 26.81 10.28
N SER A 163 12.05 27.03 10.29
CA SER A 163 13.02 26.03 9.86
C SER A 163 13.44 25.24 11.09
N THR A 164 12.49 24.46 11.60
CA THR A 164 12.67 23.45 12.66
C THR A 164 13.52 22.32 12.08
N SER A 165 14.81 22.63 11.93
CA SER A 165 15.90 21.72 11.64
C SER A 165 16.13 20.84 12.87
N LEU A 166 15.26 19.85 13.03
CA LEU A 166 15.46 18.80 14.01
C LEU A 166 16.67 17.97 13.56
N TYR A 167 17.75 18.13 14.32
CA TYR A 167 18.92 17.28 14.46
C TYR A 167 18.66 15.82 14.03
N THR A 168 18.83 15.55 12.75
CA THR A 168 19.05 14.20 12.24
C THR A 168 20.57 14.05 12.18
N LEU A 169 21.09 13.08 12.94
CA LEU A 169 22.47 12.63 12.79
C LEU A 169 22.78 12.52 11.29
N PRO A 170 23.97 12.94 10.82
CA PRO A 170 24.32 12.81 9.41
C PRO A 170 24.39 11.32 9.07
N VAL A 171 23.28 10.77 8.60
CA VAL A 171 23.21 9.40 8.09
C VAL A 171 24.05 9.36 6.84
N ASP A 172 25.25 8.81 6.97
CA ASP A 172 26.19 8.70 5.86
C ASP A 172 25.86 7.45 5.02
N LEU A 173 25.43 7.68 3.78
CA LEU A 173 25.10 6.62 2.82
C LEU A 173 26.29 6.26 1.91
N SER A 174 27.50 6.75 2.21
CA SER A 174 28.74 6.56 1.43
C SER A 174 29.07 5.14 1.01
N ASN A 175 28.70 4.15 1.82
CA ASN A 175 29.07 2.74 1.62
C ASN A 175 27.88 1.86 1.25
N LEU A 176 26.72 2.47 1.01
CA LEU A 176 25.48 1.75 0.78
C LEU A 176 25.08 1.79 -0.69
N SER A 177 24.43 0.72 -1.11
CA SER A 177 23.85 0.56 -2.43
C SER A 177 22.34 0.33 -2.31
N ILE A 178 21.57 1.21 -2.95
CA ILE A 178 20.11 1.22 -2.82
C ILE A 178 19.48 0.91 -4.17
N ALA A 179 18.53 -0.03 -4.20
CA ALA A 179 17.67 -0.30 -5.34
C ALA A 179 16.29 0.35 -5.13
N LEU A 180 15.87 1.18 -6.09
CA LEU A 180 14.53 1.75 -6.16
C LEU A 180 13.71 0.95 -7.19
N VAL A 181 12.71 0.23 -6.70
CA VAL A 181 11.81 -0.60 -7.51
C VAL A 181 10.49 0.14 -7.74
N GLY A 182 10.21 0.42 -9.02
CA GLY A 182 9.05 1.19 -9.46
C GLY A 182 9.30 2.69 -9.59
N GLY A 183 8.20 3.43 -9.68
CA GLY A 183 8.23 4.88 -9.84
C GLY A 183 8.47 5.33 -11.27
N HIS A 184 8.14 6.58 -11.53
CA HIS A 184 8.44 7.24 -12.81
C HIS A 184 9.91 7.69 -12.83
N GLU A 185 10.51 7.81 -14.02
CA GLU A 185 11.92 8.19 -14.18
C GLU A 185 12.25 9.55 -13.53
N THR A 186 11.28 10.46 -13.53
CA THR A 186 11.37 11.77 -12.86
C THR A 186 11.57 11.63 -11.36
N THR A 187 10.76 10.82 -10.69
CA THR A 187 10.88 10.55 -9.24
C THR A 187 12.21 9.89 -8.91
N TYR A 188 12.64 8.94 -9.74
CA TYR A 188 13.95 8.30 -9.56
C TYR A 188 15.09 9.31 -9.64
N ARG A 189 15.08 10.21 -10.62
CA ARG A 189 16.12 11.24 -10.80
C ARG A 189 16.20 12.16 -9.58
N GLU A 190 15.05 12.66 -9.13
CA GLU A 190 14.97 13.57 -7.99
C GLU A 190 15.38 12.92 -6.66
N VAL A 191 14.99 11.67 -6.43
CA VAL A 191 15.37 10.91 -5.23
C VAL A 191 16.85 10.57 -5.27
N THR A 192 17.39 10.20 -6.44
CA THR A 192 18.83 9.91 -6.59
C THR A 192 19.68 11.17 -6.36
N GLU A 193 19.27 12.32 -6.90
CA GLU A 193 19.94 13.60 -6.66
C GLU A 193 19.92 13.98 -5.18
N ALA A 194 18.81 13.76 -4.48
CA ALA A 194 18.73 14.03 -3.05
C ALA A 194 19.57 13.04 -2.22
N LEU A 195 19.49 11.73 -2.48
CA LEU A 195 20.28 10.73 -1.75
C LEU A 195 21.79 10.88 -1.98
N LYS A 196 22.21 11.45 -3.12
CA LYS A 196 23.62 11.83 -3.36
C LYS A 196 24.10 12.92 -2.40
N GLN A 197 23.22 13.83 -1.96
CA GLN A 197 23.57 14.85 -0.95
C GLN A 197 23.91 14.20 0.41
N TYR A 198 23.37 13.01 0.67
CA TYR A 198 23.66 12.18 1.85
C TYR A 198 24.79 11.17 1.63
N GLY A 199 25.54 11.27 0.53
CA GLY A 199 26.73 10.45 0.25
C GLY A 199 26.48 9.18 -0.57
N LEU A 200 25.26 8.90 -1.04
CA LEU A 200 24.98 7.65 -1.75
C LEU A 200 25.79 7.51 -3.06
N LYS A 201 26.64 6.47 -3.14
CA LYS A 201 27.48 6.21 -4.32
C LYS A 201 26.77 5.44 -5.43
N ARG A 202 25.89 4.50 -5.07
CA ARG A 202 25.25 3.58 -6.03
C ARG A 202 23.74 3.51 -5.81
N CYS A 203 22.98 4.01 -6.77
CA CYS A 203 21.54 3.88 -6.84
C CYS A 203 21.16 3.11 -8.11
N ILE A 204 20.31 2.09 -7.99
CA ILE A 204 19.86 1.27 -9.12
C ILE A 204 18.35 1.44 -9.28
N HIS A 205 17.91 1.85 -10.46
CA HIS A 205 16.50 1.87 -10.81
C HIS A 205 16.06 0.54 -11.42
N VAL A 206 14.93 0.03 -10.94
CA VAL A 206 14.20 -1.06 -11.59
C VAL A 206 12.83 -0.52 -11.99
N PRO A 207 12.65 -0.12 -13.27
CA PRO A 207 11.37 0.40 -13.74
C PRO A 207 10.29 -0.69 -13.73
N PRO A 208 9.00 -0.29 -13.67
CA PRO A 208 7.87 -1.21 -13.81
C PRO A 208 7.84 -1.84 -15.21
N HIS A 209 7.14 -2.97 -15.36
CA HIS A 209 7.05 -3.68 -16.63
C HIS A 209 6.32 -2.88 -17.71
N SER A 210 5.48 -1.93 -17.31
CA SER A 210 4.84 -0.95 -18.20
C SER A 210 5.83 -0.06 -18.97
N ILE A 211 7.04 0.16 -18.43
CA ILE A 211 8.07 1.01 -19.05
C ILE A 211 9.19 0.18 -19.66
N ALA A 212 9.61 -0.91 -19.01
CA ALA A 212 10.63 -1.80 -19.56
C ALA A 212 10.36 -3.27 -19.19
N SER A 213 10.43 -4.15 -20.19
CA SER A 213 10.39 -5.60 -19.99
C SER A 213 11.65 -6.08 -19.27
N ASN A 214 11.58 -6.18 -17.95
CA ASN A 214 12.66 -6.72 -17.12
C ASN A 214 12.36 -8.19 -16.79
N SER A 215 13.20 -9.13 -17.22
CA SER A 215 13.04 -10.53 -16.81
C SER A 215 13.40 -10.72 -15.33
N ARG A 216 12.82 -11.74 -14.68
CA ARG A 216 13.08 -12.06 -13.26
C ARG A 216 14.57 -12.20 -12.93
N ASN A 217 15.35 -12.77 -13.85
CA ASN A 217 16.78 -12.95 -13.68
C ASN A 217 17.52 -11.61 -13.72
N GLN A 218 17.15 -10.71 -14.63
CA GLN A 218 17.74 -9.36 -14.69
C GLN A 218 17.43 -8.54 -13.43
N ILE A 219 16.21 -8.66 -12.88
CA ILE A 219 15.84 -8.01 -11.62
C ILE A 219 16.68 -8.57 -10.47
N LYS A 220 16.82 -9.90 -10.41
CA LYS A 220 17.65 -10.58 -9.40
C LYS A 220 19.11 -10.14 -9.49
N ASP A 221 19.70 -10.13 -10.67
CA ASP A 221 21.11 -9.80 -10.86
C ASP A 221 21.38 -8.33 -10.47
N LYS A 222 20.45 -7.42 -10.75
CA LYS A 222 20.55 -6.00 -10.39
C LYS A 222 20.37 -5.74 -8.89
N ILE A 223 19.44 -6.42 -8.24
CA ILE A 223 19.05 -6.13 -6.85
C ILE A 223 19.86 -6.97 -5.84
N SER A 224 20.36 -8.15 -6.23
CA SER A 224 21.10 -9.05 -5.32
C SER A 224 22.31 -8.41 -4.67
N THR A 225 22.96 -7.46 -5.34
CA THR A 225 24.14 -6.74 -4.82
C THR A 225 23.81 -5.51 -3.97
N CYS A 226 22.52 -5.24 -3.70
CA CYS A 226 22.09 -4.04 -3.00
C CYS A 226 21.86 -4.28 -1.50
N ASP A 227 22.23 -3.30 -0.69
CA ASP A 227 22.09 -3.30 0.77
C ASP A 227 20.66 -2.91 1.22
N LEU A 228 19.93 -2.19 0.37
CA LEU A 228 18.54 -1.85 0.61
C LEU A 228 17.74 -1.89 -0.70
N VAL A 229 16.58 -2.53 -0.64
CA VAL A 229 15.60 -2.59 -1.72
C VAL A 229 14.33 -1.87 -1.29
N VAL A 230 14.03 -0.77 -1.97
CA VAL A 230 12.86 0.08 -1.72
C VAL A 230 11.83 -0.17 -2.80
N THR A 231 10.65 -0.66 -2.43
CA THR A 231 9.55 -0.89 -3.38
C THR A 231 8.44 0.13 -3.18
N ILE A 232 8.18 0.93 -4.22
CA ILE A 232 7.17 2.00 -4.19
C ILE A 232 5.82 1.44 -4.63
N THR A 233 4.92 1.20 -3.70
CA THR A 233 3.75 0.33 -3.97
C THR A 233 2.76 0.87 -4.99
N SER A 234 2.68 2.19 -5.13
CA SER A 234 1.76 2.87 -6.04
C SER A 234 2.23 2.89 -7.49
N TYR A 235 3.48 2.51 -7.75
CA TYR A 235 4.08 2.59 -9.09
C TYR A 235 4.76 1.27 -9.52
N VAL A 236 4.30 0.14 -9.00
CA VAL A 236 4.87 -1.18 -9.27
C VAL A 236 3.78 -2.13 -9.73
N ASP A 237 3.98 -2.73 -10.90
CA ASP A 237 3.10 -3.79 -11.39
C ASP A 237 3.12 -5.00 -10.45
N HIS A 238 1.97 -5.68 -10.32
CA HIS A 238 1.83 -6.85 -9.46
C HIS A 238 2.87 -7.95 -9.75
N SER A 239 3.36 -8.05 -11.00
CA SER A 239 4.41 -9.00 -11.39
C SER A 239 5.78 -8.66 -10.82
N VAL A 240 6.22 -7.38 -10.86
CA VAL A 240 7.49 -6.95 -10.25
C VAL A 240 7.40 -7.08 -8.74
N ALA A 241 6.31 -6.61 -8.12
CA ALA A 241 6.13 -6.70 -6.67
C ALA A 241 6.15 -8.16 -6.18
N ARG A 242 5.50 -9.08 -6.92
CA ARG A 242 5.54 -10.52 -6.62
C ARG A 242 6.93 -11.10 -6.81
N CYS A 243 7.68 -10.69 -7.84
CA CYS A 243 9.06 -11.14 -8.04
C CYS A 243 9.97 -10.69 -6.88
N VAL A 244 9.90 -9.43 -6.48
CA VAL A 244 10.72 -8.93 -5.35
C VAL A 244 10.32 -9.59 -4.04
N LYS A 245 9.02 -9.81 -3.79
CA LYS A 245 8.54 -10.56 -2.63
C LYS A 245 9.09 -11.99 -2.60
N GLN A 246 9.05 -12.70 -3.74
CA GLN A 246 9.63 -14.04 -3.84
C GLN A 246 11.15 -14.06 -3.64
N LEU A 247 11.87 -13.03 -4.11
CA LEU A 247 13.32 -12.90 -3.88
C LEU A 247 13.66 -12.65 -2.41
N LYS A 248 12.81 -11.88 -1.71
CA LYS A 248 12.90 -11.68 -0.26
C LYS A 248 12.65 -13.00 0.49
N ASP A 249 11.55 -13.69 0.17
CA ASP A 249 11.17 -14.95 0.84
C ASP A 249 12.25 -16.03 0.62
N ALA A 250 12.87 -16.06 -0.55
CA ALA A 250 13.98 -16.94 -0.87
C ALA A 250 15.35 -16.49 -0.33
N HIS A 251 15.42 -15.40 0.45
CA HIS A 251 16.64 -14.86 1.05
C HIS A 251 17.76 -14.60 0.02
N MET A 252 17.38 -14.20 -1.20
CA MET A 252 18.33 -13.93 -2.29
C MET A 252 18.76 -12.47 -2.39
N LEU A 253 18.22 -11.62 -1.50
CA LEU A 253 18.57 -10.21 -1.40
C LEU A 253 19.69 -10.08 -0.37
N GLY A 254 20.79 -9.42 -0.73
CA GLY A 254 21.93 -9.23 0.17
C GLY A 254 21.65 -8.32 1.36
N GLY A 255 20.57 -7.53 1.29
CA GLY A 255 20.25 -6.53 2.29
C GLY A 255 18.76 -6.38 2.63
N GLY A 256 18.44 -5.23 3.24
CA GLY A 256 17.12 -4.88 3.74
C GLY A 256 16.08 -4.71 2.64
N TYR A 257 14.82 -4.90 3.01
CA TYR A 257 13.68 -4.65 2.13
C TYR A 257 12.66 -3.77 2.83
N ILE A 258 12.35 -2.63 2.22
CA ILE A 258 11.28 -1.73 2.67
C ILE A 258 10.23 -1.56 1.59
N ARG A 259 8.97 -1.52 2.02
CA ARG A 259 7.82 -1.30 1.16
C ARG A 259 7.23 0.04 1.55
N VAL A 260 7.29 1.01 0.64
CA VAL A 260 6.91 2.38 0.93
C VAL A 260 5.65 2.74 0.16
N SER A 261 4.65 3.26 0.86
CA SER A 261 3.37 3.71 0.29
C SER A 261 3.33 5.20 -0.01
N CYS A 262 4.41 5.93 0.26
CA CYS A 262 4.46 7.37 0.05
C CYS A 262 4.55 7.73 -1.45
N HIS A 263 3.94 8.85 -1.79
CA HIS A 263 3.95 9.41 -3.14
C HIS A 263 4.75 10.70 -3.07
N GLY A 264 5.87 10.75 -3.81
CA GLY A 264 6.72 11.94 -3.89
C GLY A 264 8.10 11.79 -3.25
N LYS A 265 8.99 12.70 -3.66
CA LYS A 265 10.41 12.75 -3.31
C LYS A 265 10.65 12.76 -1.80
N SER A 266 10.00 13.68 -1.09
CA SER A 266 10.25 13.94 0.34
C SER A 266 9.89 12.75 1.23
N GLY A 267 8.78 12.07 0.92
CA GLY A 267 8.36 10.87 1.65
C GLY A 267 9.34 9.71 1.47
N LEU A 268 9.81 9.49 0.25
CA LEU A 268 10.77 8.41 -0.04
C LEU A 268 12.09 8.63 0.67
N ILE A 269 12.60 9.86 0.68
CA ILE A 269 13.85 10.19 1.36
C ILE A 269 13.70 10.00 2.87
N ARG A 270 12.60 10.50 3.45
CA ARG A 270 12.34 10.37 4.89
C ARG A 270 12.33 8.91 5.33
N GLU A 271 11.61 8.06 4.60
CA GLU A 271 11.51 6.64 4.94
C GLU A 271 12.85 5.91 4.82
N VAL A 272 13.65 6.25 3.80
CA VAL A 272 14.98 5.67 3.62
C VAL A 272 15.92 6.09 4.75
N LEU A 273 15.91 7.37 5.12
CA LEU A 273 16.73 7.87 6.23
C LEU A 273 16.28 7.28 7.58
N GLU A 274 14.97 7.14 7.80
CA GLU A 274 14.39 6.54 8.99
C GLU A 274 14.74 5.05 9.10
N TYR A 275 14.79 4.33 7.98
CA TYR A 275 15.23 2.94 7.96
C TYR A 275 16.67 2.81 8.44
N PHE A 276 17.57 3.68 7.97
CA PHE A 276 18.98 3.64 8.40
C PHE A 276 19.17 4.17 9.82
N SER A 277 18.40 5.17 10.26
CA SER A 277 18.47 5.64 11.65
C SER A 277 18.00 4.57 12.65
N THR A 278 16.98 3.78 12.28
CA THR A 278 16.43 2.71 13.11
C THR A 278 17.31 1.45 13.06
N SER A 279 17.86 1.11 11.89
CA SER A 279 18.70 -0.10 11.73
C SER A 279 20.16 0.06 12.18
N MET A 280 20.66 1.30 12.33
CA MET A 280 21.98 1.58 12.88
C MET A 280 22.01 1.76 14.40
N GLN A 281 20.89 1.57 15.13
CA GLN A 281 21.00 1.45 16.58
C GLN A 281 21.69 0.12 16.92
N PRO A 282 22.85 0.14 17.59
CA PRO A 282 23.45 -1.10 18.07
C PRO A 282 22.48 -1.73 19.06
N SER A 283 22.13 -2.99 18.80
CA SER A 283 21.50 -3.88 19.77
C SER A 283 22.38 -3.95 21.02
N SER A 284 22.11 -3.05 21.95
CA SER A 284 22.48 -3.19 23.35
C SER A 284 21.34 -3.93 24.04
N VAL A 285 21.72 -4.90 24.87
CA VAL A 285 20.87 -5.77 25.71
C VAL A 285 20.33 -7.02 25.00
N LEU A 286 21.16 -8.08 24.94
CA LEU A 286 21.14 -9.19 25.91
C LEU A 286 22.48 -9.91 25.92
#